data_AF-A0A1C3ETQ3-F1
#
_entry.id   AF-A0A1C3ETQ3-F1
#
_cell.length_a   1.000
_cell.length_b   1.000
_cell.length_c   1.000
_cell.angle_alpha   90.00
_cell.angle_beta   90.00
_cell.angle_gamma   90.00
#
_symmetry.space_group_name_H-M   'P 1'
#
loop_
_entity.id
_entity.type
_entity.pdbx_description
1 polymer ?
#
loop_
_entity_poly.entity_id
_entity_poly.type
_entity_poly.pdbx_seq_one_letter_code
_entity_poly.pdbx_strand_id
1 'polypeptide(L)'
;MQLRDALAYHADVAIFAVVDSDADDESQWIVEPINANVLTESDEYDVFLVRGKNILPDGGIVDCYIDICLPERISDCVYFLRSDCVDVCHHHECDGDIISAVPIDLYGNYELFYSKTAPDIGIEILRQGLQDSPQKGYIAEDLGYILRDERRFPEAAEMFQISVDEGPSSYFIFGELAACFEEMGDTDRAAKYRRMFEREE
;
A
#
# COMPACT_ATOMS: atom_id res chain seq x y z
N MET A 1 1.39 -24.33 -4.28
CA MET A 1 1.59 -25.08 -3.02
C MET A 1 0.50 -24.69 -2.04
N GLN A 2 0.11 -25.57 -1.10
CA GLN A 2 -0.87 -25.20 -0.08
C GLN A 2 -0.40 -23.98 0.72
N LEU A 3 -1.30 -23.03 1.00
CA LEU A 3 -0.95 -21.73 1.58
C LEU A 3 -0.08 -21.86 2.83
N ARG A 4 -0.52 -22.66 3.81
CA ARG A 4 0.24 -22.89 5.05
C ARG A 4 1.68 -23.32 4.77
N ASP A 5 1.87 -24.30 3.89
CA ASP A 5 3.20 -24.81 3.55
C ASP A 5 4.02 -23.71 2.86
N ALA A 6 3.40 -22.92 1.99
CA ALA A 6 4.07 -21.80 1.33
C ALA A 6 4.58 -20.76 2.32
N LEU A 7 3.75 -20.32 3.27
CA LEU A 7 4.15 -19.35 4.27
C LEU A 7 5.22 -19.90 5.22
N ALA A 8 5.17 -21.20 5.55
CA ALA A 8 6.13 -21.84 6.45
C ALA A 8 7.50 -22.11 5.81
N TYR A 9 7.54 -22.54 4.54
CA TYR A 9 8.78 -22.91 3.86
C TYR A 9 9.45 -21.72 3.14
N HIS A 10 8.69 -20.67 2.84
CA HIS A 10 9.20 -19.45 2.19
C HIS A 10 9.07 -18.24 3.10
N ALA A 11 9.63 -18.35 4.31
CA ALA A 11 9.60 -17.30 5.33
C ALA A 11 10.33 -16.00 4.95
N ASP A 12 10.99 -15.93 3.78
CA ASP A 12 11.62 -14.72 3.22
C ASP A 12 10.83 -14.13 2.04
N VAL A 13 9.81 -14.82 1.53
CA VAL A 13 8.98 -14.33 0.42
C VAL A 13 7.98 -13.31 0.94
N ALA A 14 7.84 -12.21 0.19
CA ALA A 14 6.95 -11.11 0.55
C ALA A 14 5.62 -11.13 -0.23
N ILE A 15 5.58 -11.79 -1.38
CA ILE A 15 4.45 -11.80 -2.31
C ILE A 15 4.20 -13.23 -2.78
N PHE A 16 2.94 -13.65 -2.72
CA PHE A 16 2.48 -14.88 -3.33
C PHE A 16 1.32 -14.58 -4.27
N ALA A 17 1.29 -15.21 -5.44
CA ALA A 17 0.11 -15.22 -6.30
C ALA A 17 -0.83 -16.35 -5.84
N VAL A 18 -2.13 -16.08 -5.81
CA VAL A 18 -3.15 -17.09 -5.56
C VAL A 18 -3.51 -17.74 -6.90
N VAL A 19 -3.21 -19.04 -7.02
CA VAL A 19 -3.35 -19.83 -8.26
C VAL A 19 -4.66 -20.61 -8.27
N ASP A 20 -5.16 -20.98 -7.09
CA ASP A 20 -6.44 -21.67 -6.92
C ASP A 20 -7.07 -21.20 -5.60
N SER A 21 -8.28 -20.64 -5.72
CA SER A 21 -9.12 -20.15 -4.63
C SER A 21 -10.48 -20.85 -4.59
N ASP A 22 -10.63 -22.05 -5.17
CA ASP A 22 -11.90 -22.79 -5.23
C ASP A 22 -12.36 -23.29 -3.85
N ALA A 23 -11.45 -23.37 -2.88
CA ALA A 23 -11.79 -23.74 -1.51
C ALA A 23 -12.48 -22.57 -0.79
N ASP A 24 -13.63 -22.85 -0.17
CA ASP A 24 -14.35 -21.90 0.69
C ASP A 24 -13.52 -21.44 1.92
N ASP A 25 -12.53 -22.23 2.31
CA ASP A 25 -11.58 -21.92 3.38
C ASP A 25 -10.29 -21.36 2.77
N GLU A 26 -10.05 -20.06 2.97
CA GLU A 26 -8.91 -19.34 2.40
C GLU A 26 -7.56 -19.86 2.89
N SER A 27 -7.53 -20.55 4.03
CA SER A 27 -6.32 -21.22 4.51
C SER A 27 -5.88 -22.41 3.63
N GLN A 28 -6.77 -22.90 2.76
CA GLN A 28 -6.56 -24.03 1.85
C GLN A 28 -6.27 -23.60 0.40
N TRP A 29 -6.09 -22.31 0.15
CA TRP A 29 -5.73 -21.81 -1.17
C TRP A 29 -4.37 -22.33 -1.64
N ILE A 30 -4.24 -22.47 -2.96
CA ILE A 30 -2.97 -22.83 -3.59
C ILE A 30 -2.29 -21.56 -4.05
N VAL A 31 -1.06 -21.35 -3.59
CA VAL A 31 -0.29 -20.15 -3.90
C VAL A 31 1.09 -20.49 -4.45
N GLU A 32 1.70 -19.53 -5.14
CA GLU A 32 3.08 -19.62 -5.61
C GLU A 32 3.87 -18.35 -5.27
N PRO A 33 5.17 -18.48 -4.89
CA PRO A 33 5.97 -17.33 -4.51
C PRO A 33 6.32 -16.46 -5.73
N ILE A 34 6.17 -15.15 -5.57
CA ILE A 34 6.62 -14.16 -6.54
C ILE A 34 7.93 -13.56 -6.05
N ASN A 35 8.95 -13.60 -6.90
CA ASN A 35 10.26 -13.01 -6.60
C ASN A 35 10.27 -11.52 -6.99
N ALA A 36 9.59 -10.70 -6.21
CA ALA A 36 9.55 -9.25 -6.35
C ALA A 36 9.44 -8.57 -4.99
N ASN A 37 9.92 -7.33 -4.90
CA ASN A 37 9.81 -6.49 -3.71
C ASN A 37 8.65 -5.49 -3.78
N VAL A 38 8.10 -5.27 -4.97
CA VAL A 38 7.01 -4.35 -5.26
C VAL A 38 5.94 -5.15 -6.01
N LEU A 39 4.68 -5.03 -5.61
CA LEU A 39 3.56 -5.61 -6.34
C LEU A 39 3.18 -4.67 -7.49
N THR A 40 3.13 -5.20 -8.70
CA THR A 40 2.77 -4.47 -9.92
C THR A 40 1.55 -5.12 -10.58
N GLU A 41 1.06 -4.56 -11.69
CA GLU A 41 0.02 -5.17 -12.52
C GLU A 41 0.39 -6.62 -12.91
N SER A 42 -0.63 -7.46 -13.02
CA SER A 42 -0.51 -8.83 -13.50
C SER A 42 -1.65 -9.14 -14.48
N ASP A 43 -1.30 -9.74 -15.62
CA ASP A 43 -2.28 -10.31 -16.56
C ASP A 43 -2.65 -11.76 -16.22
N GLU A 44 -1.97 -12.36 -15.25
CA GLU A 44 -2.06 -13.79 -14.92
C GLU A 44 -2.86 -14.05 -13.65
N TYR A 45 -2.79 -13.15 -12.67
CA TYR A 45 -3.36 -13.32 -11.34
C TYR A 45 -4.08 -12.06 -10.87
N ASP A 46 -5.27 -12.24 -10.32
CA ASP A 46 -6.08 -11.14 -9.77
C ASP A 46 -5.89 -11.00 -8.25
N VAL A 47 -5.52 -12.08 -7.55
CA VAL A 47 -5.43 -12.12 -6.08
C VAL A 47 -4.02 -12.50 -5.65
N PHE A 48 -3.49 -11.73 -4.71
CA PHE A 48 -2.17 -11.93 -4.13
C PHE A 48 -2.26 -12.00 -2.62
N LEU A 49 -1.31 -12.69 -2.00
CA LEU A 49 -1.02 -12.52 -0.58
C LEU A 49 0.30 -11.79 -0.44
N VAL A 50 0.28 -10.65 0.24
CA VAL A 50 1.47 -9.85 0.52
C VAL A 50 1.75 -9.82 2.01
N ARG A 51 3.01 -9.64 2.39
CA ARG A 51 3.32 -9.38 3.80
C ARG A 51 2.58 -8.13 4.27
N GLY A 52 2.05 -8.22 5.48
CA GLY A 52 1.44 -7.13 6.20
C GLY A 52 2.03 -6.97 7.59
N LYS A 53 1.62 -5.90 8.26
CA LYS A 53 1.91 -5.63 9.66
C LYS A 53 0.61 -5.34 10.38
N ASN A 54 0.39 -6.04 11.49
CA ASN A 54 -0.60 -5.68 12.47
C ASN A 54 0.04 -4.81 13.56
N ILE A 55 -0.36 -3.55 13.63
CA ILE A 55 0.11 -2.54 14.57
C ILE A 55 -0.89 -2.46 15.72
N LEU A 56 -0.52 -3.06 16.84
CA LEU A 56 -1.39 -3.22 18.00
C LEU A 56 -1.53 -1.90 18.78
N PRO A 57 -2.64 -1.72 19.54
CA PRO A 57 -2.87 -0.52 20.34
C PRO A 57 -1.81 -0.23 21.40
N ASP A 58 -1.05 -1.24 21.84
CA ASP A 58 0.06 -1.10 22.80
C ASP A 58 1.40 -0.77 22.14
N GLY A 59 1.42 -0.60 20.81
CA GLY A 59 2.61 -0.36 20.00
C GLY A 59 3.35 -1.63 19.58
N GLY A 60 2.84 -2.82 19.94
CA GLY A 60 3.36 -4.08 19.42
C GLY A 60 3.14 -4.21 17.92
N ILE A 61 4.07 -4.87 17.22
CA ILE A 61 3.94 -5.14 15.79
C ILE A 61 4.02 -6.66 15.58
N VAL A 62 3.02 -7.21 14.90
CA VAL A 62 2.97 -8.63 14.54
C VAL A 62 2.98 -8.73 13.03
N ASP A 63 3.91 -9.52 12.48
CA ASP A 63 3.93 -9.80 11.05
C ASP A 63 2.77 -10.72 10.67
N CYS A 64 2.14 -10.43 9.54
CA CYS A 64 1.04 -11.20 8.96
C CYS A 64 1.18 -11.23 7.43
N TYR A 65 0.23 -11.88 6.77
CA TYR A 65 -0.05 -11.64 5.36
C TYR A 65 -1.44 -11.02 5.23
N ILE A 66 -1.67 -10.30 4.14
CA ILE A 66 -2.98 -9.79 3.76
C ILE A 66 -3.23 -10.13 2.31
N ASP A 67 -4.48 -10.37 1.95
CA ASP A 67 -4.87 -10.51 0.56
C ASP A 67 -4.93 -9.15 -0.13
N ILE A 68 -4.60 -9.12 -1.40
CA ILE A 68 -4.72 -7.94 -2.26
C ILE A 68 -5.34 -8.40 -3.57
N CYS A 69 -6.57 -7.95 -3.81
CA CYS A 69 -7.25 -8.08 -5.08
C CYS A 69 -6.92 -6.87 -5.96
N LEU A 70 -6.34 -7.14 -7.13
CA LEU A 70 -6.02 -6.14 -8.16
C LEU A 70 -7.15 -6.08 -9.21
N PRO A 71 -7.33 -4.93 -9.89
CA PRO A 71 -6.56 -3.69 -9.78
C PRO A 71 -6.98 -2.76 -8.62
N GLU A 72 -8.13 -2.98 -7.98
CA GLU A 72 -8.70 -2.03 -7.01
C GLU A 72 -7.93 -1.94 -5.67
N ARG A 73 -6.97 -2.83 -5.44
CA ARG A 73 -6.21 -2.96 -4.17
C ARG A 73 -7.14 -3.16 -2.98
N ILE A 74 -8.05 -4.12 -3.10
CA ILE A 74 -8.96 -4.48 -2.00
C ILE A 74 -8.28 -5.54 -1.15
N SER A 75 -8.36 -5.38 0.17
CA SER A 75 -7.87 -6.34 1.16
C SER A 75 -8.98 -6.63 2.16
N ASP A 76 -9.39 -7.88 2.25
CA ASP A 76 -10.51 -8.32 3.08
C ASP A 76 -10.05 -9.16 4.27
N CYS A 77 -8.98 -9.93 4.08
CA CYS A 77 -8.51 -10.97 4.99
C CYS A 77 -7.05 -10.78 5.42
N VAL A 78 -6.78 -11.17 6.65
CA VAL A 78 -5.48 -11.12 7.32
C VAL A 78 -5.13 -12.53 7.80
N TYR A 79 -3.92 -12.96 7.49
CA TYR A 79 -3.44 -14.32 7.67
C TYR A 79 -2.28 -14.33 8.65
N PHE A 80 -2.46 -14.98 9.80
CA PHE A 80 -1.43 -15.13 10.82
C PHE A 80 -0.87 -16.55 10.80
N LEU A 81 0.41 -16.68 10.44
CA LEU A 81 1.09 -17.97 10.49
C LEU A 81 1.33 -18.39 11.94
N ARG A 82 0.82 -19.58 12.31
CA ARG A 82 1.12 -20.27 13.58
C ARG A 82 2.00 -21.48 13.32
N SER A 83 2.37 -22.19 14.38
CA SER A 83 3.21 -23.39 14.28
C SER A 83 2.59 -24.51 13.41
N ASP A 84 1.27 -24.62 13.43
CA ASP A 84 0.52 -25.74 12.88
C ASP A 84 -0.69 -25.34 12.03
N CYS A 85 -1.06 -24.06 11.99
CA CYS A 85 -2.16 -23.53 11.20
C CYS A 85 -1.85 -22.12 10.65
N VAL A 86 -2.75 -21.65 9.79
CA VAL A 86 -2.85 -20.23 9.42
C VAL A 86 -4.19 -19.76 9.96
N ASP A 87 -4.18 -18.81 10.89
CA ASP A 87 -5.40 -18.17 11.36
C ASP A 87 -5.80 -17.08 10.36
N VAL A 88 -7.08 -17.02 10.00
CA VAL A 88 -7.63 -16.01 9.07
C VAL A 88 -8.64 -15.16 9.84
N CYS A 89 -8.49 -13.83 9.81
CA CYS A 89 -9.50 -12.85 10.29
C CYS A 89 -9.78 -11.81 9.20
N HIS A 90 -10.93 -11.16 9.27
CA HIS A 90 -11.15 -9.94 8.50
C HIS A 90 -10.50 -8.74 9.19
N HIS A 91 -10.10 -7.72 8.42
CA HIS A 91 -9.46 -6.50 8.96
C HIS A 91 -10.18 -5.90 10.18
N HIS A 92 -11.51 -5.85 10.15
CA HIS A 92 -12.34 -5.27 11.22
C HIS A 92 -12.42 -6.12 12.50
N GLU A 93 -11.97 -7.38 12.45
CA GLU A 93 -11.93 -8.30 13.59
C GLU A 93 -10.56 -8.29 14.28
N CYS A 94 -9.53 -7.78 13.61
CA CYS A 94 -8.18 -7.79 14.12
C CYS A 94 -7.96 -6.52 14.99
N ASP A 95 -7.31 -6.66 16.15
CA ASP A 95 -7.00 -5.52 17.03
C ASP A 95 -5.88 -4.67 16.43
N GLY A 96 -6.09 -3.36 16.28
CA GLY A 96 -5.07 -2.42 15.79
C GLY A 96 -5.24 -2.03 14.32
N ASP A 97 -4.21 -1.42 13.75
CA ASP A 97 -4.17 -1.07 12.33
C ASP A 97 -3.47 -2.19 11.53
N ILE A 98 -4.05 -2.59 10.41
CA ILE A 98 -3.42 -3.52 9.46
C ILE A 98 -2.91 -2.72 8.26
N ILE A 99 -1.62 -2.87 7.94
CA ILE A 99 -1.03 -2.24 6.76
C ILE A 99 -0.26 -3.26 5.92
N SER A 100 -0.16 -3.01 4.62
CA SER A 100 0.76 -3.72 3.73
C SER A 100 2.20 -3.40 4.09
N ALA A 101 3.05 -4.42 4.08
CA ALA A 101 4.51 -4.32 4.17
C ALA A 101 5.19 -4.50 2.80
N VAL A 102 4.41 -4.54 1.72
CA VAL A 102 4.87 -4.60 0.34
C VAL A 102 4.36 -3.37 -0.41
N PRO A 103 5.23 -2.53 -0.97
CA PRO A 103 4.81 -1.42 -1.82
C PRO A 103 4.03 -1.93 -3.04
N ILE A 104 2.99 -1.19 -3.43
CA ILE A 104 2.14 -1.53 -4.57
C ILE A 104 2.23 -0.39 -5.59
N ASP A 105 2.76 -0.69 -6.77
CA ASP A 105 2.92 0.26 -7.88
C ASP A 105 1.69 0.23 -8.79
N LEU A 106 0.54 0.55 -8.20
CA LEU A 106 -0.76 0.64 -8.85
C LEU A 106 -1.62 1.67 -8.14
N TYR A 107 -2.49 2.33 -8.91
CA TYR A 107 -3.49 3.23 -8.37
C TYR A 107 -4.37 2.53 -7.33
N GLY A 108 -4.62 3.18 -6.20
CA GLY A 108 -5.53 2.67 -5.19
C GLY A 108 -5.57 3.54 -3.93
N ASN A 109 -5.98 2.95 -2.81
CA ASN A 109 -6.14 3.68 -1.56
C ASN A 109 -4.88 3.58 -0.69
N TYR A 110 -4.26 4.73 -0.42
CA TYR A 110 -3.08 4.87 0.45
C TYR A 110 -3.31 4.37 1.89
N GLU A 111 -4.56 4.25 2.34
CA GLU A 111 -4.89 3.74 3.67
C GLU A 111 -4.36 2.32 3.92
N LEU A 112 -4.12 1.52 2.87
CA LEU A 112 -3.42 0.23 2.97
C LEU A 112 -2.02 0.34 3.59
N PHE A 113 -1.42 1.53 3.59
CA PHE A 113 -0.11 1.79 4.17
C PHE A 113 -0.18 2.69 5.41
N TYR A 114 -1.37 3.17 5.80
CA TYR A 114 -1.49 4.22 6.80
C TYR A 114 -2.00 3.69 8.14
N SER A 115 -1.12 3.72 9.14
CA SER A 115 -1.50 3.62 10.54
C SER A 115 -1.52 5.01 11.16
N LYS A 116 -2.65 5.39 11.78
CA LYS A 116 -2.77 6.69 12.48
C LYS A 116 -1.94 6.74 13.76
N THR A 117 -1.59 5.58 14.30
CA THR A 117 -0.81 5.47 15.55
C THR A 117 0.68 5.30 15.28
N ALA A 118 1.06 4.75 14.13
CA ALA A 118 2.46 4.56 13.72
C ALA A 118 2.68 4.83 12.21
N PRO A 119 2.45 6.07 11.74
CA PRO A 119 2.50 6.41 10.31
C PRO A 119 3.87 6.22 9.68
N ASP A 120 4.95 6.38 10.46
CA ASP A 120 6.33 6.23 9.97
C ASP A 120 6.64 4.82 9.45
N ILE A 121 5.90 3.79 9.88
CA ILE A 121 6.08 2.42 9.38
C ILE A 121 5.71 2.35 7.89
N GLY A 122 4.51 2.85 7.55
CA GLY A 122 4.04 2.93 6.16
C GLY A 122 4.89 3.84 5.29
N ILE A 123 5.29 4.99 5.84
CA ILE A 123 6.20 5.93 5.16
C ILE A 123 7.52 5.26 4.77
N GLU A 124 8.11 4.46 5.66
CA GLU A 124 9.36 3.75 5.36
C GLU A 124 9.17 2.66 4.29
N ILE A 125 8.06 1.92 4.35
CA ILE A 125 7.69 0.93 3.33
C ILE A 125 7.60 1.58 1.95
N LEU A 126 6.85 2.69 1.83
CA LEU A 126 6.69 3.40 0.56
C LEU A 126 7.98 4.06 0.08
N ARG A 127 8.84 4.56 0.99
CA ARG A 127 10.17 5.08 0.63
C ARG A 127 11.08 4.02 0.03
N GLN A 128 11.00 2.78 0.51
CA GLN A 128 11.70 1.65 -0.10
C GLN A 128 11.10 1.33 -1.48
N GLY A 129 9.77 1.34 -1.57
CA GLY A 129 9.05 1.21 -2.84
C GLY A 129 9.50 2.20 -3.92
N LEU A 130 9.69 3.48 -3.57
CA LEU A 130 10.17 4.51 -4.51
C LEU A 130 11.57 4.23 -5.09
N GLN A 131 12.38 3.40 -4.44
CA GLN A 131 13.71 3.03 -4.93
C GLN A 131 13.62 1.85 -5.91
N ASP A 132 12.73 0.90 -5.63
CA ASP A 132 12.62 -0.38 -6.33
C ASP A 132 11.59 -0.38 -7.47
N SER A 133 10.61 0.54 -7.43
CA SER A 133 9.51 0.59 -8.40
C SER A 133 9.95 1.14 -9.77
N PRO A 134 9.44 0.53 -10.87
CA PRO A 134 9.63 1.04 -12.23
C PRO A 134 8.84 2.31 -12.52
N GLN A 135 7.68 2.52 -11.89
CA GLN A 135 6.83 3.71 -12.02
C GLN A 135 6.57 4.32 -10.64
N LYS A 136 7.27 5.40 -10.30
CA LYS A 136 7.23 5.94 -8.94
C LYS A 136 5.95 6.72 -8.65
N GLY A 137 5.19 7.09 -9.68
CA GLY A 137 3.99 7.94 -9.58
C GLY A 137 2.99 7.47 -8.52
N TYR A 138 2.51 6.23 -8.58
CA TYR A 138 1.49 5.74 -7.64
C TYR A 138 2.01 5.65 -6.21
N ILE A 139 3.23 5.13 -6.02
CA ILE A 139 3.85 5.05 -4.69
C ILE A 139 4.10 6.47 -4.12
N ALA A 140 4.47 7.42 -4.97
CA ALA A 140 4.65 8.81 -4.57
C ALA A 140 3.32 9.45 -4.16
N GLU A 141 2.21 9.14 -4.83
CA GLU A 141 0.88 9.61 -4.40
C GLU A 141 0.50 9.04 -3.03
N ASP A 142 0.63 7.73 -2.84
CA ASP A 142 0.33 7.08 -1.55
C ASP A 142 1.15 7.72 -0.42
N LEU A 143 2.44 7.93 -0.66
CA LEU A 143 3.32 8.57 0.32
C LEU A 143 2.95 10.04 0.54
N GLY A 144 2.60 10.77 -0.53
CA GLY A 144 2.14 12.15 -0.47
C GLY A 144 0.90 12.34 0.38
N TYR A 145 -0.09 11.45 0.23
CA TYR A 145 -1.32 11.48 1.03
C TYR A 145 -1.04 11.25 2.52
N ILE A 146 -0.24 10.24 2.88
CA ILE A 146 0.13 9.98 4.27
C ILE A 146 0.87 11.19 4.86
N LEU A 147 1.86 11.73 4.14
CA LEU A 147 2.62 12.89 4.60
C LEU A 147 1.75 14.13 4.77
N ARG A 148 0.78 14.35 3.89
CA ARG A 148 -0.20 15.45 3.99
C ARG A 148 -1.04 15.30 5.25
N ASP A 149 -1.56 14.11 5.51
CA ASP A 149 -2.39 13.83 6.69
C ASP A 149 -1.62 14.00 7.99
N GLU A 150 -0.33 13.66 7.98
CA GLU A 150 0.63 13.93 9.05
C GLU A 150 1.14 15.38 9.08
N ARG A 151 0.60 16.27 8.23
CA ARG A 151 0.95 17.69 8.10
C ARG A 151 2.42 17.96 7.77
N ARG A 152 3.10 16.99 7.16
CA ARG A 152 4.47 17.07 6.64
C ARG A 152 4.45 17.65 5.21
N PHE A 153 3.85 18.84 5.07
CA PHE A 153 3.54 19.45 3.77
C PHE A 153 4.73 19.64 2.83
N PRO A 154 5.96 19.97 3.29
CA PRO A 154 7.12 20.02 2.39
C PRO A 154 7.43 18.67 1.74
N GLU A 155 7.42 17.59 2.52
CA GLU A 155 7.68 16.25 2.02
C GLU A 155 6.51 15.75 1.15
N ALA A 156 5.27 16.02 1.55
CA ALA A 156 4.08 15.70 0.75
C ALA A 156 4.13 16.37 -0.63
N ALA A 157 4.50 17.65 -0.69
CA ALA A 157 4.64 18.38 -1.95
C ALA A 157 5.74 17.81 -2.84
N GLU A 158 6.85 17.33 -2.27
CA GLU A 158 7.89 16.63 -3.04
C GLU A 158 7.34 15.35 -3.69
N MET A 159 6.54 14.57 -2.96
CA MET A 159 5.99 13.31 -3.47
C MET A 159 4.91 13.54 -4.52
N PHE A 160 3.96 14.46 -4.28
CA PHE A 160 2.98 14.83 -5.31
C PHE A 160 3.64 15.44 -6.55
N GLN A 161 4.77 16.13 -6.41
CA GLN A 161 5.53 16.62 -7.56
C GLN A 161 6.12 15.48 -8.39
N ILE A 162 6.62 14.40 -7.77
CA ILE A 162 7.09 13.20 -8.49
C ILE A 162 5.95 12.60 -9.32
N SER A 163 4.76 12.43 -8.73
CA SER A 163 3.58 11.96 -9.46
C SER A 163 3.21 12.85 -10.64
N VAL A 164 3.19 14.18 -10.44
CA VAL A 164 2.95 15.14 -11.52
C VAL A 164 3.96 15.00 -12.66
N ASP A 165 5.23 14.77 -12.35
CA ASP A 165 6.30 14.65 -13.34
C ASP A 165 6.24 13.32 -14.12
N GLU A 166 5.72 12.25 -13.50
CA GLU A 166 5.55 10.94 -14.15
C GLU A 166 4.22 10.76 -14.88
N GLY A 167 3.27 11.67 -14.66
CA GLY A 167 1.89 11.55 -15.13
C GLY A 167 0.99 11.14 -13.97
N PRO A 168 0.27 12.08 -13.34
CA PRO A 168 -0.48 11.81 -12.14
C PRO A 168 -1.68 10.90 -12.42
N SER A 169 -2.06 10.09 -11.45
CA SER A 169 -3.20 9.16 -11.57
C SER A 169 -4.52 9.87 -11.88
N SER A 170 -4.65 11.12 -11.42
CA SER A 170 -5.80 11.97 -11.66
C SER A 170 -5.43 13.45 -11.53
N TYR A 171 -6.28 14.32 -12.06
CA TYR A 171 -6.11 15.76 -11.94
C TYR A 171 -6.17 16.26 -10.48
N PHE A 172 -6.75 15.49 -9.55
CA PHE A 172 -6.82 15.82 -8.12
C PHE A 172 -5.44 16.03 -7.49
N ILE A 173 -4.39 15.37 -8.01
CA ILE A 173 -3.01 15.55 -7.52
C ILE A 173 -2.54 17.01 -7.65
N PHE A 174 -3.02 17.75 -8.66
CA PHE A 174 -2.74 19.18 -8.75
C PHE A 174 -3.38 19.97 -7.59
N GLY A 175 -4.57 19.58 -7.15
CA GLY A 175 -5.25 20.15 -6.00
C GLY A 175 -4.49 19.87 -4.70
N GLU A 176 -4.04 18.63 -4.51
CA GLU A 176 -3.26 18.21 -3.35
C GLU A 176 -1.92 18.95 -3.25
N LEU A 177 -1.22 19.08 -4.38
CA LEU A 177 0.03 19.83 -4.46
C LEU A 177 -0.18 21.32 -4.20
N ALA A 178 -1.27 21.91 -4.72
CA ALA A 178 -1.64 23.30 -4.44
C ALA A 178 -1.92 23.53 -2.95
N ALA A 179 -2.69 22.63 -2.31
CA ALA A 179 -3.00 22.68 -0.89
C ALA A 179 -1.73 22.60 -0.02
N CYS A 180 -0.78 21.73 -0.38
CA CYS A 180 0.50 21.65 0.32
C CYS A 180 1.30 22.96 0.21
N PHE A 181 1.32 23.61 -0.96
CA PHE A 181 1.98 24.92 -1.12
C PHE A 181 1.29 26.04 -0.35
N GLU A 182 -0.03 26.01 -0.23
CA GLU A 182 -0.78 26.96 0.61
C GLU A 182 -0.43 26.85 2.09
N GLU A 183 -0.38 25.63 2.62
CA GLU A 183 0.03 25.38 4.00
C GLU A 183 1.48 25.82 4.27
N MET A 184 2.34 25.79 3.25
CA MET A 184 3.70 26.33 3.31
C MET A 184 3.79 27.85 3.08
N GLY A 185 2.68 28.51 2.74
CA GLY A 185 2.64 29.95 2.41
C GLY A 185 3.25 30.30 1.05
N ASP A 186 3.49 29.32 0.18
CA ASP A 186 4.01 29.54 -1.17
C ASP A 186 2.85 29.82 -2.14
N THR A 187 2.38 31.06 -2.12
CA THR A 187 1.20 31.49 -2.90
C THR A 187 1.40 31.37 -4.40
N ASP A 188 2.63 31.50 -4.89
CA ASP A 188 2.93 31.47 -6.32
C ASP A 188 2.81 30.05 -6.88
N ARG A 189 3.41 29.06 -6.20
CA ARG A 189 3.28 27.65 -6.59
C ARG A 189 1.86 27.13 -6.35
N ALA A 190 1.23 27.50 -5.25
CA ALA A 190 -0.17 27.16 -5.01
C ALA A 190 -1.09 27.63 -6.14
N ALA A 191 -0.98 28.91 -6.53
CA ALA A 191 -1.79 29.48 -7.61
C ALA A 191 -1.51 28.82 -8.97
N LYS A 192 -0.27 28.39 -9.23
CA LYS A 192 0.07 27.62 -10.43
C LYS A 192 -0.70 26.31 -10.48
N TYR A 193 -0.59 25.47 -9.44
CA TYR A 193 -1.19 24.14 -9.43
C TYR A 193 -2.71 24.18 -9.30
N ARG A 194 -3.27 25.15 -8.56
CA ARG A 194 -4.72 25.39 -8.52
C ARG A 194 -5.32 25.64 -9.90
N ARG A 195 -4.67 26.44 -10.74
CA ARG A 195 -5.12 26.65 -12.12
C ARG A 195 -5.01 25.40 -13.00
N MET A 196 -4.11 24.47 -12.67
CA MET A 196 -4.02 23.19 -13.39
C MET A 196 -5.17 22.29 -12.98
N PHE A 197 -5.48 22.22 -11.68
CA PHE A 197 -6.64 21.52 -11.14
C PHE A 197 -7.96 22.01 -11.77
N GLU A 198 -8.21 23.32 -11.74
CA GLU A 198 -9.44 23.96 -12.26
C GLU A 198 -9.65 23.82 -13.79
N ARG A 199 -8.62 23.42 -14.55
CA ARG A 199 -8.74 23.23 -16.01
C ARG A 199 -9.28 21.86 -16.41
N GLU A 200 -9.17 20.90 -15.51
CA GLU A 200 -9.51 19.49 -15.75
C GLU A 200 -10.82 19.09 -15.02
N GLU A 201 -11.36 19.96 -14.16
CA GLU A 201 -12.69 19.84 -13.52
C GLU A 201 -13.84 20.19 -14.49
#